data_AF-A0A2H8TV10-F1
#
_entry.id   AF-A0A2H8TV10-F1
#
_cell.length_a   1.000
_cell.length_b   1.000
_cell.length_c   1.000
_cell.angle_alpha   90.00
_cell.angle_beta   90.00
_cell.angle_gamma   90.00
#
_symmetry.space_group_name_H-M   'P 1'
#
loop_
_entity.id
_entity.type
_entity.pdbx_description
1 polymer ?
#
loop_
_entity_poly.entity_id
_entity_poly.type
_entity_poly.pdbx_seq_one_letter_code
_entity_poly.pdbx_strand_id
1 'polypeptide(L)'
;MSKGGNAVDAAIATMICDSLICPEYLGIGGGFLMSIYNAKTKKVITINARETAPAAASSSMFVKNPKNSMYGGLAIAVPGALKGYSVIYNLYGGGVPWKSLFEPAIQLCENGIDISERLETNLKNNSDMIKNDPMLRKCFYDEEYSRLKKAGQIYKLPKLTETLKIIAEEGADAIYNGSLTLKILEDLKKVKSVITKEDLANYDVEIEKSFPVNLKNGHTIHTGPPPSSGIILAYILRVLDGLLPAPNAGLDAHRLVEAFKFGYAERTHLGDH
;
A
#
# COMPACT_ATOMS: atom_id res chain seq x y z
N MET A 1 3.62 -17.49 -10.53
CA MET A 1 2.96 -18.07 -11.73
C MET A 1 3.63 -19.35 -12.22
N SER A 2 4.94 -19.39 -12.48
CA SER A 2 5.62 -20.62 -12.95
C SER A 2 5.46 -21.84 -12.02
N LYS A 3 5.28 -21.60 -10.71
CA LYS A 3 4.98 -22.63 -9.70
C LYS A 3 3.48 -23.01 -9.59
N GLY A 4 2.64 -22.67 -10.58
CA GLY A 4 1.22 -23.02 -10.61
C GLY A 4 0.26 -22.00 -9.97
N GLY A 5 0.77 -20.92 -9.36
CA GLY A 5 -0.06 -19.83 -8.83
C GLY A 5 -0.66 -18.92 -9.91
N ASN A 6 -1.75 -18.24 -9.57
CA ASN A 6 -2.46 -17.33 -10.46
C ASN A 6 -2.01 -15.87 -10.29
N ALA A 7 -2.78 -14.92 -10.88
CA ALA A 7 -2.49 -13.50 -10.81
C ALA A 7 -2.54 -12.93 -9.37
N VAL A 8 -3.42 -13.45 -8.51
CA VAL A 8 -3.54 -13.02 -7.11
C VAL A 8 -2.32 -13.48 -6.30
N ASP A 9 -1.92 -14.74 -6.43
CA ASP A 9 -0.72 -15.26 -5.77
C ASP A 9 0.53 -14.47 -6.18
N ALA A 10 0.65 -14.18 -7.48
CA ALA A 10 1.75 -13.40 -8.02
C ALA A 10 1.75 -11.96 -7.49
N ALA A 11 0.58 -11.32 -7.42
CA ALA A 11 0.46 -9.97 -6.88
C ALA A 11 0.86 -9.91 -5.41
N ILE A 12 0.41 -10.86 -4.58
CA ILE A 12 0.78 -10.92 -3.15
C ILE A 12 2.30 -11.07 -3.00
N ALA A 13 2.91 -12.06 -3.67
CA ALA A 13 4.35 -12.30 -3.58
C ALA A 13 5.16 -11.07 -4.04
N THR A 14 4.73 -10.40 -5.12
CA THR A 14 5.34 -9.16 -5.60
C THR A 14 5.22 -8.04 -4.58
N MET A 15 4.03 -7.78 -4.03
CA MET A 15 3.84 -6.70 -3.05
C MET A 15 4.66 -6.93 -1.76
N ILE A 16 4.83 -8.19 -1.34
CA ILE A 16 5.71 -8.53 -0.21
C ILE A 16 7.18 -8.24 -0.56
N CYS A 17 7.65 -8.59 -1.76
CA CYS A 17 9.01 -8.24 -2.21
C CYS A 17 9.21 -6.72 -2.34
N ASP A 18 8.25 -6.01 -2.92
CA ASP A 18 8.29 -4.56 -3.11
C ASP A 18 8.30 -3.81 -1.78
N SER A 19 7.67 -4.36 -0.73
CA SER A 19 7.77 -3.86 0.65
C SER A 19 9.21 -3.83 1.17
N LEU A 20 10.10 -4.62 0.56
CA LEU A 20 11.50 -4.69 0.92
C LEU A 20 12.36 -3.84 0.01
N ILE A 21 12.14 -3.91 -1.31
CA ILE A 21 12.95 -3.26 -2.36
C ILE A 21 12.67 -1.76 -2.45
N CYS A 22 11.42 -1.38 -2.22
CA CYS A 22 10.92 -0.01 -2.30
C CYS A 22 10.23 0.40 -0.98
N PRO A 23 10.95 0.32 0.16
CA PRO A 23 10.35 0.46 1.49
C PRO A 23 9.79 1.85 1.77
N GLU A 24 10.08 2.85 0.91
CA GLU A 24 9.55 4.20 1.01
C GLU A 24 8.12 4.37 0.46
N TYR A 25 7.60 3.38 -0.28
CA TYR A 25 6.30 3.49 -0.97
C TYR A 25 5.22 2.58 -0.39
N LEU A 26 5.59 1.37 0.04
CA LEU A 26 4.64 0.39 0.56
C LEU A 26 5.28 -0.55 1.57
N GLY A 27 4.43 -1.25 2.32
CA GLY A 27 4.85 -2.23 3.30
C GLY A 27 3.68 -2.98 3.92
N ILE A 28 3.98 -4.07 4.62
CA ILE A 28 2.99 -4.80 5.44
C ILE A 28 2.40 -3.95 6.59
N GLY A 29 3.03 -2.81 6.90
CA GLY A 29 2.55 -1.81 7.86
C GLY A 29 1.65 -0.72 7.26
N GLY A 30 1.27 -0.82 5.99
CA GLY A 30 0.33 0.11 5.33
C GLY A 30 -0.96 -0.58 4.90
N GLY A 31 -1.57 -0.09 3.82
CA GLY A 31 -2.76 -0.66 3.18
C GLY A 31 -2.71 -0.64 1.65
N PHE A 32 -3.69 -1.25 1.00
CA PHE A 32 -3.80 -1.22 -0.46
C PHE A 32 -5.25 -1.25 -0.96
N LEU A 33 -5.42 -0.88 -2.23
CA LEU A 33 -6.63 -1.09 -3.00
C LEU A 33 -6.31 -1.98 -4.19
N MET A 34 -7.20 -2.91 -4.53
CA MET A 34 -6.98 -3.83 -5.66
C MET A 34 -8.26 -4.05 -6.45
N SER A 35 -8.14 -4.11 -7.78
CA SER A 35 -9.22 -4.59 -8.66
C SER A 35 -8.87 -5.97 -9.18
N ILE A 36 -9.77 -6.94 -9.03
CA ILE A 36 -9.58 -8.32 -9.50
C ILE A 36 -10.61 -8.62 -10.58
N TYR A 37 -10.15 -8.90 -11.79
CA TYR A 37 -10.98 -9.45 -12.87
C TYR A 37 -10.93 -10.98 -12.86
N ASN A 38 -12.08 -11.62 -12.69
CA ASN A 38 -12.20 -13.06 -12.76
C ASN A 38 -12.63 -13.48 -14.16
N ALA A 39 -11.70 -14.06 -14.94
CA ALA A 39 -11.94 -14.45 -16.32
C ALA A 39 -13.04 -15.51 -16.51
N LYS A 40 -13.29 -16.37 -15.51
CA LYS A 40 -14.34 -17.41 -15.59
C LYS A 40 -15.73 -16.79 -15.44
N THR A 41 -15.89 -15.88 -14.49
CA THR A 41 -17.19 -15.26 -14.18
C THR A 41 -17.42 -13.95 -14.93
N LYS A 42 -16.38 -13.39 -15.56
CA LYS A 42 -16.36 -12.08 -16.21
C LYS A 42 -16.76 -10.93 -15.28
N LYS A 43 -16.50 -11.08 -13.98
CA LYS A 43 -16.80 -10.07 -12.96
C LYS A 43 -15.52 -9.38 -12.51
N VAL A 44 -15.64 -8.10 -12.19
CA VAL A 44 -14.61 -7.33 -11.48
C VAL A 44 -15.11 -7.03 -10.08
N ILE A 45 -14.25 -7.30 -9.11
CA ILE A 45 -14.42 -6.89 -7.72
C ILE A 45 -13.31 -5.92 -7.34
N THR A 46 -13.57 -5.14 -6.31
CA THR A 46 -12.60 -4.26 -5.69
C THR A 46 -12.40 -4.63 -4.24
N ILE A 47 -11.15 -4.61 -3.83
CA ILE A 47 -10.68 -4.92 -2.48
C ILE A 47 -10.20 -3.60 -1.88
N ASN A 48 -10.78 -3.22 -0.76
CA ASN A 48 -10.33 -2.11 0.05
C ASN A 48 -9.70 -2.66 1.34
N ALA A 49 -8.37 -2.72 1.32
CA ALA A 49 -7.53 -3.03 2.47
C ALA A 49 -6.72 -1.78 2.87
N ARG A 50 -7.33 -0.59 2.72
CA ARG A 50 -6.74 0.68 3.16
C ARG A 50 -6.73 0.74 4.69
N GLU A 51 -5.83 1.54 5.22
CA GLU A 51 -5.74 1.74 6.66
C GLU A 51 -7.00 2.44 7.19
N THR A 52 -7.42 2.08 8.40
CA THR A 52 -8.55 2.72 9.09
C THR A 52 -8.07 3.61 10.22
N ALA A 53 -8.82 4.68 10.51
CA ALA A 53 -8.55 5.52 11.67
C ALA A 53 -8.75 4.68 12.95
N PRO A 54 -7.81 4.72 13.93
CA PRO A 54 -8.00 4.04 15.20
C PRO A 54 -9.25 4.57 15.92
N ALA A 55 -9.88 3.77 16.78
CA ALA A 55 -11.11 4.15 17.49
C ALA A 55 -10.96 5.43 18.36
N ALA A 56 -9.73 5.73 18.81
CA ALA A 56 -9.40 6.94 19.56
C ALA A 56 -9.19 8.19 18.69
N ALA A 57 -9.27 8.08 17.36
CA ALA A 57 -9.14 9.21 16.45
C ALA A 57 -10.31 10.20 16.61
N SER A 58 -10.05 11.48 16.36
CA SER A 58 -11.09 12.52 16.35
C SER A 58 -10.82 13.56 15.27
N SER A 59 -11.89 14.22 14.80
CA SER A 59 -11.80 15.25 13.74
C SER A 59 -10.84 16.40 14.08
N SER A 60 -10.63 16.69 15.37
CA SER A 60 -9.76 17.77 15.83
C SER A 60 -8.34 17.36 16.25
N MET A 61 -7.98 16.06 16.20
CA MET A 61 -6.76 15.54 16.84
C MET A 61 -5.45 16.16 16.31
N PHE A 62 -5.46 16.74 15.11
CA PHE A 62 -4.31 17.40 14.49
C PHE A 62 -4.42 18.92 14.37
N VAL A 63 -5.55 19.54 14.75
CA VAL A 63 -5.77 20.99 14.55
C VAL A 63 -4.70 21.83 15.24
N LYS A 64 -4.28 21.46 16.45
CA LYS A 64 -3.24 22.18 17.21
C LYS A 64 -1.82 21.92 16.69
N ASN A 65 -1.58 20.75 16.10
CA ASN A 65 -0.27 20.39 15.58
C ASN A 65 -0.42 19.53 14.31
N PRO A 66 -0.60 20.17 13.14
CA PRO A 66 -0.82 19.46 11.88
C PRO A 66 0.35 18.56 11.47
N LYS A 67 1.58 18.84 11.93
CA LYS A 67 2.74 17.98 11.61
C LYS A 67 2.59 16.55 12.15
N ASN A 68 1.82 16.36 13.22
CA ASN A 68 1.55 15.05 13.80
C ASN A 68 0.68 14.15 12.90
N SER A 69 0.05 14.70 11.84
CA SER A 69 -0.64 13.89 10.83
C SER A 69 0.31 13.29 9.79
N MET A 70 1.58 13.70 9.79
CA MET A 70 2.60 13.24 8.84
C MET A 70 3.74 12.48 9.53
N TYR A 71 4.04 12.82 10.79
CA TYR A 71 5.19 12.28 11.51
C TYR A 71 4.82 11.78 12.91
N GLY A 72 5.48 10.69 13.33
CA GLY A 72 5.32 10.09 14.66
C GLY A 72 4.13 9.14 14.79
N GLY A 73 3.94 8.59 15.99
CA GLY A 73 2.96 7.51 16.20
C GLY A 73 1.50 7.89 15.99
N LEU A 74 1.15 9.18 16.14
CA LEU A 74 -0.21 9.66 15.88
C LEU A 74 -0.58 9.65 14.39
N ALA A 75 0.41 9.67 13.49
CA ALA A 75 0.20 9.57 12.05
C ALA A 75 -0.07 8.12 11.58
N ILE A 76 0.09 7.13 12.47
CA ILE A 76 -0.07 5.71 12.15
C ILE A 76 -1.56 5.35 12.25
N ALA A 77 -2.12 4.89 11.13
CA ALA A 77 -3.45 4.28 11.04
C ALA A 77 -3.36 2.75 11.16
N VAL A 78 -4.49 2.07 11.36
CA VAL A 78 -4.52 0.61 11.54
C VAL A 78 -4.13 -0.07 10.23
N PRO A 79 -3.04 -0.87 10.17
CA PRO A 79 -2.51 -1.39 8.92
C PRO A 79 -3.38 -2.49 8.32
N GLY A 80 -3.64 -2.39 7.02
CA GLY A 80 -4.55 -3.30 6.30
C GLY A 80 -3.91 -4.31 5.36
N ALA A 81 -2.66 -4.07 4.95
CA ALA A 81 -2.05 -4.80 3.84
C ALA A 81 -2.00 -6.32 4.08
N LEU A 82 -1.56 -6.77 5.26
CA LEU A 82 -1.44 -8.20 5.51
C LEU A 82 -2.80 -8.90 5.62
N LYS A 83 -3.81 -8.26 6.23
CA LYS A 83 -5.18 -8.78 6.25
C LYS A 83 -5.72 -8.90 4.84
N GLY A 84 -5.52 -7.85 4.03
CA GLY A 84 -5.89 -7.82 2.62
C GLY A 84 -5.27 -8.98 1.84
N TYR A 85 -3.97 -9.24 2.00
CA TYR A 85 -3.29 -10.36 1.34
C TYR A 85 -3.91 -11.71 1.72
N SER A 86 -4.18 -11.92 3.00
CA SER A 86 -4.79 -13.18 3.47
C SER A 86 -6.21 -13.36 2.94
N VAL A 87 -7.03 -12.31 2.96
CA VAL A 87 -8.41 -12.34 2.46
C VAL A 87 -8.44 -12.67 0.96
N ILE A 88 -7.64 -11.98 0.14
CA ILE A 88 -7.64 -12.24 -1.31
C ILE A 88 -6.99 -13.57 -1.66
N TYR A 89 -5.99 -14.03 -0.89
CA TYR A 89 -5.42 -15.38 -1.04
C TYR A 89 -6.47 -16.46 -0.75
N ASN A 90 -7.24 -16.33 0.33
CA ASN A 90 -8.26 -17.32 0.69
C ASN A 90 -9.41 -17.37 -0.33
N LEU A 91 -9.82 -16.22 -0.87
CA LEU A 91 -10.94 -16.14 -1.81
C LEU A 91 -10.55 -16.44 -3.26
N TYR A 92 -9.35 -16.02 -3.67
CA TYR A 92 -8.95 -15.99 -5.08
C TYR A 92 -7.56 -16.57 -5.36
N GLY A 93 -6.87 -17.12 -4.36
CA GLY A 93 -5.58 -17.78 -4.53
C GLY A 93 -5.64 -18.95 -5.52
N GLY A 94 -4.55 -19.19 -6.22
CA GLY A 94 -4.41 -20.25 -7.22
C GLY A 94 -4.07 -21.62 -6.63
N GLY A 95 -3.98 -21.73 -5.31
CA GLY A 95 -3.73 -22.98 -4.58
C GLY A 95 -2.26 -23.28 -4.29
N VAL A 96 -1.35 -22.34 -4.52
CA VAL A 96 0.03 -22.46 -4.00
C VAL A 96 0.04 -22.24 -2.48
N PRO A 97 0.94 -22.88 -1.71
CA PRO A 97 0.96 -22.70 -0.25
C PRO A 97 1.24 -21.24 0.15
N TRP A 98 0.51 -20.70 1.14
CA TRP A 98 0.68 -19.35 1.70
C TRP A 98 2.15 -19.03 1.98
N LYS A 99 2.83 -19.92 2.71
CA LYS A 99 4.25 -19.81 3.04
C LYS A 99 5.14 -19.57 1.82
N SER A 100 4.83 -20.19 0.68
CA SER A 100 5.63 -20.06 -0.55
C SER A 100 5.59 -18.66 -1.16
N LEU A 101 4.59 -17.83 -0.80
CA LEU A 101 4.50 -16.42 -1.24
C LEU A 101 5.53 -15.54 -0.53
N PHE A 102 6.00 -15.95 0.66
CA PHE A 102 6.96 -15.20 1.48
C PHE A 102 8.41 -15.62 1.25
N GLU A 103 8.64 -16.84 0.74
CA GLU A 103 9.99 -17.38 0.51
C GLU A 103 10.92 -16.43 -0.27
N PRO A 104 10.50 -15.81 -1.39
CA PRO A 104 11.40 -14.92 -2.14
C PRO A 104 11.78 -13.68 -1.33
N ALA A 105 10.83 -13.11 -0.60
CA ALA A 105 11.05 -11.93 0.23
C ALA A 105 11.97 -12.23 1.42
N ILE A 106 11.79 -13.39 2.07
CA ILE A 106 12.68 -13.85 3.14
C ILE A 106 14.11 -14.00 2.62
N GLN A 107 14.30 -14.63 1.46
CA GLN A 107 15.62 -14.78 0.83
C GLN A 107 16.26 -13.42 0.49
N LEU A 108 15.48 -12.46 -0.04
CA LEU A 108 15.96 -11.09 -0.28
C LEU A 108 16.45 -10.44 1.01
N CYS A 109 15.71 -10.55 2.12
CA CYS A 109 16.15 -9.98 3.39
C CYS A 109 17.42 -10.64 3.96
N GLU A 110 17.58 -11.96 3.80
CA GLU A 110 18.73 -12.72 4.31
C GLU A 110 20.01 -12.41 3.52
N ASN A 111 19.91 -12.45 2.19
CA ASN A 111 21.02 -12.17 1.28
C ASN A 111 21.43 -10.69 1.34
N GLY A 112 20.44 -9.80 1.50
CA GLY A 112 20.60 -8.37 1.40
C GLY A 112 20.10 -7.84 0.07
N ILE A 113 19.73 -6.56 0.06
CA ILE A 113 19.03 -5.90 -1.04
C ILE A 113 19.89 -4.74 -1.53
N ASP A 114 20.05 -4.61 -2.84
CA ASP A 114 20.73 -3.47 -3.45
C ASP A 114 19.89 -2.20 -3.35
N ILE A 115 20.52 -1.10 -2.96
CA ILE A 115 19.91 0.22 -3.02
C ILE A 115 19.80 0.63 -4.48
N SER A 116 18.59 0.99 -4.90
CA SER A 116 18.35 1.57 -6.22
C SER A 116 18.67 3.07 -6.24
N GLU A 117 18.86 3.65 -7.43
CA GLU A 117 19.03 5.11 -7.58
C GLU A 117 17.83 5.89 -7.04
N ARG A 118 16.62 5.32 -7.18
CA ARG A 118 15.39 5.92 -6.64
C ARG A 118 15.42 5.92 -5.12
N LEU A 119 15.74 4.78 -4.50
CA LEU A 119 15.85 4.69 -3.06
C LEU A 119 16.93 5.64 -2.54
N GLU A 120 18.13 5.71 -3.15
CA GLU A 120 19.16 6.67 -2.76
C GLU A 120 18.64 8.12 -2.75
N THR A 121 17.88 8.51 -3.77
CA THR A 121 17.26 9.84 -3.85
C THR A 121 16.31 10.07 -2.67
N ASN A 122 15.48 9.09 -2.34
CA ASN A 122 14.55 9.15 -1.21
C ASN A 122 15.27 9.16 0.15
N LEU A 123 16.38 8.43 0.30
CA LEU A 123 17.21 8.48 1.50
C LEU A 123 17.79 9.88 1.69
N LYS A 124 18.30 10.51 0.62
CA LYS A 124 18.83 11.89 0.67
C LYS A 124 17.78 12.89 1.10
N ASN A 125 16.57 12.80 0.53
CA ASN A 125 15.45 13.68 0.88
C ASN A 125 15.00 13.53 2.35
N ASN A 126 15.29 12.40 2.97
CA ASN A 126 14.89 12.08 4.35
C ASN A 126 16.09 11.87 5.30
N SER A 127 17.24 12.48 4.98
CA SER A 127 18.52 12.26 5.66
C SER A 127 18.45 12.46 7.18
N ASP A 128 17.81 13.54 7.63
CA ASP A 128 17.70 13.85 9.06
C ASP A 128 16.82 12.85 9.79
N MET A 129 15.72 12.40 9.18
CA MET A 129 14.86 11.36 9.76
C MET A 129 15.62 10.04 9.91
N ILE A 130 16.37 9.64 8.87
CA ILE A 130 17.14 8.40 8.88
C ILE A 130 18.26 8.44 9.93
N LYS A 131 18.98 9.57 10.05
CA LYS A 131 20.07 9.71 11.02
C LYS A 131 19.58 9.68 12.47
N ASN A 132 18.37 10.17 12.71
CA ASN A 132 17.80 10.32 14.04
C ASN A 132 16.95 9.11 14.47
N ASP A 133 16.58 8.22 13.56
CA ASP A 133 15.93 6.95 13.89
C ASP A 133 16.97 5.81 13.98
N PRO A 134 17.13 5.15 15.14
CA PRO A 134 18.14 4.11 15.31
C PRO A 134 17.99 2.90 14.37
N MET A 135 16.76 2.54 13.98
CA MET A 135 16.51 1.40 13.09
C MET A 135 16.81 1.77 11.64
N LEU A 136 16.33 2.93 11.18
CA LEU A 136 16.63 3.42 9.84
C LEU A 136 18.12 3.70 9.66
N ARG A 137 18.77 4.32 10.66
CA ARG A 137 20.21 4.57 10.65
C ARG A 137 20.99 3.28 10.48
N LYS A 138 20.65 2.23 11.24
CA LYS A 138 21.29 0.92 11.15
C LYS A 138 21.16 0.30 9.75
N CYS A 139 20.04 0.53 9.06
CA CYS A 139 19.80 -0.02 7.72
C CYS A 139 20.46 0.81 6.61
N PHE A 140 20.38 2.14 6.68
CA PHE A 140 20.62 3.03 5.56
C PHE A 140 21.77 4.03 5.74
N TYR A 141 22.37 4.09 6.93
CA TYR A 141 23.52 4.95 7.21
C TYR A 141 24.79 4.12 7.35
N ASP A 142 25.85 4.63 6.76
CA ASP A 142 27.19 4.08 6.81
C ASP A 142 28.01 4.88 7.83
N GLU A 143 28.25 4.27 8.99
CA GLU A 143 28.95 4.92 10.11
C GLU A 143 30.43 5.18 9.79
N GLU A 144 31.06 4.29 9.01
CA GLU A 144 32.48 4.40 8.64
C GLU A 144 32.71 5.66 7.79
N TYR A 145 31.84 5.88 6.80
CA TYR A 145 31.93 7.03 5.90
C TYR A 145 31.06 8.21 6.33
N SER A 146 30.38 8.12 7.48
CA SER A 146 29.46 9.14 8.01
C SER A 146 28.47 9.68 6.95
N ARG A 147 27.89 8.78 6.14
CA ARG A 147 26.98 9.14 5.04
C ARG A 147 25.87 8.12 4.87
N LEU A 148 24.79 8.53 4.19
CA LEU A 148 23.79 7.57 3.73
C LEU A 148 24.40 6.60 2.72
N LYS A 149 23.94 5.35 2.75
CA LYS A 149 24.26 4.37 1.71
C LYS A 149 23.72 4.83 0.36
N LYS A 150 24.42 4.45 -0.71
CA LYS A 150 24.19 4.86 -2.10
C LYS A 150 23.75 3.70 -2.96
N ALA A 151 23.30 4.00 -4.18
CA ALA A 151 22.93 3.00 -5.16
C ALA A 151 24.05 1.96 -5.37
N GLY A 152 23.67 0.70 -5.52
CA GLY A 152 24.58 -0.45 -5.64
C GLY A 152 25.20 -0.92 -4.32
N GLN A 153 24.98 -0.23 -3.19
CA GLN A 153 25.32 -0.77 -1.87
C GLN A 153 24.18 -1.62 -1.31
N ILE A 154 24.52 -2.57 -0.44
CA ILE A 154 23.56 -3.52 0.15
C ILE A 154 23.04 -3.03 1.52
N TYR A 155 21.74 -3.18 1.76
CA TYR A 155 21.13 -3.10 3.10
C TYR A 155 20.46 -4.43 3.49
N LYS A 156 20.30 -4.63 4.80
CA LYS A 156 19.68 -5.84 5.37
C LYS A 156 18.58 -5.47 6.36
N LEU A 157 17.57 -6.33 6.45
CA LEU A 157 16.38 -6.13 7.28
C LEU A 157 16.14 -7.33 8.22
N PRO A 158 17.09 -7.69 9.10
CA PRO A 158 17.05 -8.95 9.86
C PRO A 158 15.81 -9.10 10.76
N LYS A 159 15.32 -8.00 11.36
CA LYS A 159 14.08 -8.04 12.16
C LYS A 159 12.84 -8.31 11.31
N LEU A 160 12.82 -7.75 10.10
CA LEU A 160 11.74 -7.99 9.16
C LEU A 160 11.81 -9.42 8.61
N THR A 161 13.01 -9.98 8.38
CA THR A 161 13.17 -11.41 8.03
C THR A 161 12.45 -12.31 9.03
N GLU A 162 12.68 -12.12 10.32
CA GLU A 162 12.04 -12.94 11.36
C GLU A 162 10.52 -12.71 11.43
N THR A 163 10.09 -11.46 11.22
CA THR A 163 8.66 -11.13 11.12
C THR A 163 8.00 -11.85 9.95
N LEU A 164 8.61 -11.85 8.77
CA LEU A 164 8.09 -12.52 7.58
C LEU A 164 8.09 -14.05 7.75
N LYS A 165 9.09 -14.63 8.41
CA LYS A 165 9.10 -16.07 8.75
C LYS A 165 7.91 -16.44 9.64
N ILE A 166 7.66 -15.65 10.69
CA ILE A 166 6.51 -15.87 11.58
C ILE A 166 5.20 -15.76 10.80
N ILE A 167 5.02 -14.73 9.98
CA ILE A 167 3.81 -14.53 9.17
C ILE A 167 3.63 -15.68 8.15
N ALA A 168 4.71 -16.21 7.59
CA ALA A 168 4.66 -17.31 6.64
C ALA A 168 4.17 -18.62 7.28
N GLU A 169 4.44 -18.83 8.57
CA GLU A 169 3.97 -20.00 9.33
C GLU A 169 2.58 -19.80 9.96
N GLU A 170 2.37 -18.65 10.62
CA GLU A 170 1.18 -18.38 11.44
C GLU A 170 0.03 -17.70 10.65
N GLY A 171 0.32 -17.19 9.45
CA GLY A 171 -0.65 -16.42 8.66
C GLY A 171 -0.76 -14.95 9.10
N ALA A 172 -1.75 -14.25 8.55
CA ALA A 172 -1.94 -12.82 8.79
C ALA A 172 -2.27 -12.49 10.26
N ASP A 173 -2.98 -13.39 10.95
CA ASP A 173 -3.42 -13.17 12.32
C ASP A 173 -2.24 -13.10 13.30
N ALA A 174 -1.01 -13.47 12.90
CA ALA A 174 0.21 -13.19 13.66
C ALA A 174 0.28 -11.72 14.14
N ILE A 175 -0.14 -10.77 13.28
CA ILE A 175 -0.18 -9.33 13.60
C ILE A 175 -1.46 -8.94 14.32
N TYR A 176 -2.62 -9.38 13.83
CA TYR A 176 -3.92 -8.84 14.27
C TYR A 176 -4.43 -9.47 15.59
N ASN A 177 -4.15 -10.76 15.82
CA ASN A 177 -4.53 -11.47 17.03
C ASN A 177 -3.63 -12.70 17.26
N GLY A 178 -2.32 -12.50 17.31
CA GLY A 178 -1.33 -13.58 17.29
C GLY A 178 -0.02 -13.22 17.98
N SER A 179 1.05 -13.95 17.64
CA SER A 179 2.32 -13.90 18.37
C SER A 179 3.07 -12.56 18.26
N LEU A 180 2.79 -11.76 17.23
CA LEU A 180 3.42 -10.45 17.00
C LEU A 180 2.61 -9.29 17.58
N THR A 181 1.31 -9.47 17.84
CA THR A 181 0.39 -8.39 18.26
C THR A 181 0.91 -7.61 19.46
N LEU A 182 1.34 -8.29 20.52
CA LEU A 182 1.83 -7.61 21.73
C LEU A 182 3.11 -6.81 21.47
N LYS A 183 4.04 -7.34 20.68
CA LYS A 183 5.30 -6.65 20.34
C LYS A 183 5.03 -5.38 19.53
N ILE A 184 4.10 -5.46 18.58
CA ILE A 184 3.68 -4.31 17.76
C ILE A 184 3.05 -3.23 18.65
N LEU A 185 2.13 -3.61 19.55
CA LEU A 185 1.50 -2.66 20.48
C LEU A 185 2.50 -2.00 21.42
N GLU A 186 3.52 -2.73 21.89
CA GLU A 186 4.61 -2.15 22.68
C GLU A 186 5.42 -1.10 21.91
N ASP A 187 5.72 -1.36 20.63
CA ASP A 187 6.42 -0.40 19.78
C ASP A 187 5.56 0.82 19.44
N LEU A 188 4.27 0.61 19.14
CA LEU A 188 3.28 1.67 18.92
C LEU A 188 3.14 2.58 20.15
N LYS A 189 3.13 2.00 21.35
CA LYS A 189 3.11 2.75 22.60
C LYS A 189 4.35 3.63 22.79
N LYS A 190 5.54 3.14 22.43
CA LYS A 190 6.81 3.93 22.53
C LYS A 190 6.77 5.18 21.66
N VAL A 191 6.11 5.11 20.50
CA VAL A 191 5.96 6.26 19.58
C VAL A 191 4.68 7.07 19.81
N LYS A 192 3.96 6.80 20.91
CA LYS A 192 2.71 7.48 21.30
C LYS A 192 1.59 7.34 20.25
N SER A 193 1.53 6.21 19.56
CA SER A 193 0.36 5.85 18.76
C SER A 193 -0.85 5.59 19.67
N VAL A 194 -2.04 5.76 19.11
CA VAL A 194 -3.32 5.53 19.78
C VAL A 194 -4.00 4.22 19.34
N ILE A 195 -3.33 3.42 18.51
CA ILE A 195 -3.81 2.09 18.10
C ILE A 195 -3.83 1.16 19.32
N THR A 196 -4.95 0.48 19.48
CA THR A 196 -5.22 -0.49 20.53
C THR A 196 -5.19 -1.92 20.01
N LYS A 197 -5.29 -2.91 20.90
CA LYS A 197 -5.43 -4.31 20.51
C LYS A 197 -6.76 -4.53 19.78
N GLU A 198 -7.81 -3.87 20.23
CA GLU A 198 -9.15 -3.93 19.68
C GLU A 198 -9.18 -3.36 18.25
N ASP A 199 -8.44 -2.28 17.99
CA ASP A 199 -8.29 -1.74 16.62
C ASP A 199 -7.68 -2.77 15.66
N LEU A 200 -6.63 -3.48 16.08
CA LEU A 200 -6.02 -4.55 15.27
C LEU A 200 -6.97 -5.74 15.11
N ALA A 201 -7.62 -6.19 16.18
CA ALA A 201 -8.49 -7.35 16.16
C ALA A 201 -9.76 -7.13 15.32
N ASN A 202 -10.27 -5.89 15.27
CA ASN A 202 -11.48 -5.52 14.54
C ASN A 202 -11.23 -5.03 13.11
N TYR A 203 -9.96 -4.96 12.67
CA TYR A 203 -9.67 -4.57 11.29
C TYR A 203 -10.25 -5.59 10.30
N ASP A 204 -11.00 -5.10 9.31
CA ASP A 204 -11.58 -5.92 8.26
C ASP A 204 -11.32 -5.33 6.87
N VAL A 205 -11.43 -6.19 5.86
CA VAL A 205 -11.18 -5.86 4.45
C VAL A 205 -12.51 -5.79 3.73
N GLU A 206 -12.79 -4.66 3.09
CA GLU A 206 -14.02 -4.49 2.33
C GLU A 206 -13.87 -5.08 0.92
N ILE A 207 -14.89 -5.81 0.48
CA ILE A 207 -14.95 -6.45 -0.84
C ILE A 207 -16.24 -6.06 -1.52
N GLU A 208 -16.09 -5.33 -2.62
CA GLU A 208 -17.23 -4.75 -3.31
C GLU A 208 -17.19 -5.07 -4.80
N LYS A 209 -18.34 -4.95 -5.46
CA LYS A 209 -18.39 -5.03 -6.92
C LYS A 209 -17.86 -3.72 -7.49
N SER A 210 -17.10 -3.79 -8.58
CA SER A 210 -16.73 -2.58 -9.30
C SER A 210 -17.95 -1.88 -9.90
N PHE A 211 -17.88 -0.56 -10.04
CA PHE A 211 -18.75 0.22 -10.91
C PHE A 211 -18.21 0.20 -12.35
N PRO A 212 -18.96 -0.37 -13.31
CA PRO A 212 -18.60 -0.33 -14.72
C PRO A 212 -19.02 1.00 -15.36
N VAL A 213 -18.10 1.66 -16.06
CA VAL A 213 -18.36 2.86 -16.85
C VAL A 213 -18.00 2.58 -18.31
N ASN A 214 -19.03 2.54 -19.16
CA ASN A 214 -18.88 2.24 -20.59
C ASN A 214 -18.46 3.49 -21.38
N LEU A 215 -17.50 3.30 -22.28
CA LEU A 215 -17.03 4.30 -23.24
C LEU A 215 -17.61 4.02 -24.64
N LYS A 216 -17.69 5.04 -25.50
CA LYS A 216 -18.21 4.92 -26.88
C LYS A 216 -17.39 3.99 -27.75
N ASN A 217 -16.11 3.81 -27.44
CA ASN A 217 -15.20 2.92 -28.18
C ASN A 217 -15.36 1.43 -27.80
N GLY A 218 -16.35 1.07 -26.98
CA GLY A 218 -16.63 -0.30 -26.57
C GLY A 218 -15.82 -0.81 -25.38
N HIS A 219 -14.93 0.00 -24.80
CA HIS A 219 -14.22 -0.35 -23.56
C HIS A 219 -15.06 -0.01 -22.32
N THR A 220 -14.85 -0.77 -21.25
CA THR A 220 -15.47 -0.53 -19.94
C THR A 220 -14.38 -0.27 -18.89
N ILE A 221 -14.50 0.84 -18.18
CA ILE A 221 -13.67 1.15 -17.02
C ILE A 221 -14.31 0.50 -15.81
N HIS A 222 -13.54 -0.27 -15.04
CA HIS A 222 -13.98 -0.83 -13.77
C HIS A 222 -13.26 -0.13 -12.63
N THR A 223 -14.03 0.44 -11.69
CA THR A 223 -13.48 1.13 -10.52
C THR A 223 -14.26 0.78 -9.26
N GLY A 224 -13.62 0.87 -8.10
CA GLY A 224 -14.28 0.67 -6.81
C GLY A 224 -14.93 1.96 -6.30
N PRO A 225 -15.69 1.88 -5.20
CA PRO A 225 -16.18 3.08 -4.53
C PRO A 225 -15.01 3.90 -3.93
N PRO A 226 -15.34 5.05 -3.33
CA PRO A 226 -14.49 5.63 -2.31
C PRO A 226 -14.01 4.58 -1.28
N PRO A 227 -12.91 4.81 -0.55
CA PRO A 227 -12.10 6.03 -0.49
C PRO A 227 -11.15 6.23 -1.69
N SER A 228 -11.23 5.37 -2.72
CA SER A 228 -10.47 5.55 -3.96
C SER A 228 -10.93 6.74 -4.80
N SER A 229 -10.03 7.30 -5.61
CA SER A 229 -10.35 8.32 -6.61
C SER A 229 -10.65 7.76 -8.01
N GLY A 230 -10.84 6.44 -8.14
CA GLY A 230 -11.07 5.83 -9.45
C GLY A 230 -12.38 6.27 -10.14
N ILE A 231 -13.40 6.68 -9.38
CA ILE A 231 -14.61 7.30 -9.94
C ILE A 231 -14.33 8.66 -10.60
N ILE A 232 -13.35 9.42 -10.09
CA ILE A 232 -12.91 10.70 -10.70
C ILE A 232 -12.20 10.43 -12.03
N LEU A 233 -11.37 9.39 -12.11
CA LEU A 233 -10.79 8.95 -13.38
C LEU A 233 -11.89 8.57 -14.38
N ALA A 234 -12.88 7.79 -13.95
CA ALA A 234 -13.99 7.39 -14.81
C ALA A 234 -14.81 8.61 -15.29
N TYR A 235 -15.06 9.60 -14.43
CA TYR A 235 -15.70 10.86 -14.78
C TYR A 235 -14.90 11.60 -15.87
N ILE A 236 -13.60 11.80 -15.66
CA ILE A 236 -12.72 12.51 -16.60
C ILE A 236 -12.71 11.81 -17.97
N LEU A 237 -12.52 10.49 -17.98
CA LEU A 237 -12.49 9.72 -19.23
C LEU A 237 -13.85 9.73 -19.94
N ARG A 238 -14.95 9.77 -19.19
CA ARG A 238 -16.29 9.88 -19.76
C ARG A 238 -16.56 11.25 -20.37
N VAL A 239 -16.08 12.33 -19.76
CA VAL A 239 -16.15 13.69 -20.33
C VAL A 239 -15.38 13.76 -21.65
N LEU A 240 -14.21 13.12 -21.72
CA LEU A 240 -13.34 13.10 -22.90
C LEU A 240 -13.76 12.10 -23.98
N ASP A 241 -14.78 11.26 -23.71
CA ASP A 241 -15.19 10.14 -24.55
C ASP A 241 -15.77 10.58 -25.90
N GLY A 242 -14.99 10.36 -26.97
CA GLY A 242 -15.27 10.83 -28.33
C GLY A 242 -14.86 12.28 -28.60
N LEU A 243 -14.15 12.93 -27.67
CA LEU A 243 -13.56 14.25 -27.86
C LEU A 243 -12.07 14.20 -28.20
N LEU A 244 -11.42 13.04 -28.03
CA LEU A 244 -10.00 12.83 -28.33
C LEU A 244 -9.82 11.71 -29.38
N PRO A 245 -8.80 11.81 -30.25
CA PRO A 245 -7.93 12.98 -30.43
C PRO A 245 -8.69 14.13 -31.12
N ALA A 246 -8.31 15.36 -30.79
CA ALA A 246 -8.78 16.57 -31.43
C ALA A 246 -7.98 16.85 -32.72
N PRO A 247 -8.40 17.82 -33.56
CA PRO A 247 -7.67 18.19 -34.77
C PRO A 247 -6.24 18.70 -34.54
N ASN A 248 -5.86 19.08 -33.32
CA ASN A 248 -4.50 19.47 -32.97
C ASN A 248 -4.20 19.25 -31.48
N ALA A 249 -2.90 19.12 -31.16
CA ALA A 249 -2.42 18.85 -29.80
C ALA A 249 -2.75 19.97 -28.79
N GLY A 250 -2.88 21.22 -29.23
CA GLY A 250 -3.26 22.33 -28.35
C GLY A 250 -4.70 22.17 -27.84
N LEU A 251 -5.61 21.75 -28.71
CA LEU A 251 -6.99 21.47 -28.31
C LEU A 251 -7.11 20.20 -27.45
N ASP A 252 -6.29 19.18 -27.69
CA ASP A 252 -6.21 18.01 -26.80
C ASP A 252 -5.78 18.41 -25.39
N ALA A 253 -4.69 19.18 -25.28
CA ALA A 253 -4.20 19.68 -24.00
C ALA A 253 -5.25 20.53 -23.28
N HIS A 254 -5.93 21.44 -24.00
CA HIS A 254 -7.02 22.23 -23.44
C HIS A 254 -8.16 21.35 -22.90
N ARG A 255 -8.65 20.39 -23.69
CA ARG A 255 -9.72 19.47 -23.28
C ARG A 255 -9.33 18.63 -22.07
N LEU A 256 -8.11 18.11 -22.05
CA LEU A 256 -7.56 17.35 -20.91
C LEU A 256 -7.52 18.20 -19.64
N VAL A 257 -6.98 19.41 -19.72
CA VAL A 257 -6.88 20.33 -18.57
C VAL A 257 -8.27 20.71 -18.05
N GLU A 258 -9.22 21.05 -18.92
CA GLU A 258 -10.57 21.39 -18.48
C GLU A 258 -11.28 20.18 -17.85
N ALA A 259 -11.16 18.99 -18.45
CA ALA A 259 -11.73 17.77 -17.85
C ALA A 259 -11.14 17.46 -16.46
N PHE A 260 -9.82 17.68 -16.28
CA PHE A 260 -9.20 17.56 -14.95
C PHE A 260 -9.74 18.58 -13.95
N LYS A 261 -9.92 19.85 -14.34
CA LYS A 261 -10.51 20.86 -13.44
C LYS A 261 -11.90 20.44 -12.94
N PHE A 262 -12.77 19.99 -13.86
CA PHE A 262 -14.11 19.50 -13.49
C PHE A 262 -14.03 18.25 -12.62
N GLY A 263 -13.20 17.27 -12.97
CA GLY A 263 -13.04 16.05 -12.17
C GLY A 263 -12.51 16.31 -10.75
N TYR A 264 -11.54 17.21 -10.59
CA TYR A 264 -10.99 17.54 -9.27
C TYR A 264 -11.91 18.44 -8.44
N ALA A 265 -12.80 19.21 -9.06
CA ALA A 265 -13.86 19.92 -8.33
C ALA A 265 -14.78 18.91 -7.62
N GLU A 266 -15.21 17.84 -8.32
CA GLU A 266 -16.04 16.79 -7.73
C GLU A 266 -15.32 15.95 -6.69
N ARG A 267 -13.98 15.82 -6.77
CA ARG A 267 -13.19 15.05 -5.79
C ARG A 267 -13.40 15.52 -4.35
N THR A 268 -13.70 16.80 -4.14
CA THR A 268 -13.94 17.36 -2.80
C THR A 268 -15.22 16.87 -2.13
N HIS A 269 -16.14 16.28 -2.90
CA HIS A 269 -17.36 15.65 -2.39
C HIS A 269 -17.15 14.18 -2.00
N LEU A 270 -15.96 13.62 -2.20
CA LEU A 270 -15.66 12.23 -1.89
C LEU A 270 -15.04 12.08 -0.49
N GLY A 271 -15.49 11.06 0.23
CA GLY A 271 -14.94 10.58 1.49
C GLY A 271 -15.20 9.08 1.61
N ASP A 272 -14.87 8.49 2.75
CA ASP A 272 -15.30 7.12 3.06
C ASP A 272 -16.84 7.02 3.00
N HIS A 273 -17.38 5.94 2.44
CA HIS A 273 -18.80 5.83 2.04
C HIS A 273 -19.71 5.17 3.08
#